data_AF-A0A9W6RU00-F1
#
_entry.id   AF-A0A9W6RU00-F1
#
_cell.length_a   1.000
_cell.length_b   1.000
_cell.length_c   1.000
_cell.angle_alpha   90.00
_cell.angle_beta   90.00
_cell.angle_gamma   90.00
#
_symmetry.space_group_name_H-M   'P 1'
#
loop_
_entity.id
_entity.type
_entity.pdbx_description
1 polymer ?
#
loop_
_entity_poly.entity_id
_entity_poly.type
_entity_poly.pdbx_seq_one_letter_code
_entity_poly.pdbx_strand_id
1 'polypeptide(L)' 'MHTWNLSRATGQDDWLDQDFCAQLLGGMEQMEEALRASGQYGTRVEVPADADPQARLLGFIGRDPSWPGR' A
#
# COMPACT_ATOMS: atom_id res chain seq x y z
N MET A 1 -3.85 -7.32 -0.38
CA MET A 1 -4.01 -6.37 0.74
C MET A 1 -4.52 -7.04 2.03
N HIS A 2 -5.61 -7.83 2.01
CA HIS A 2 -6.09 -8.50 3.24
C HIS A 2 -5.04 -9.43 3.87
N THR A 3 -4.28 -10.18 3.06
CA THR A 3 -3.16 -11.01 3.52
C THR A 3 -2.08 -10.19 4.25
N TRP A 4 -1.66 -9.05 3.69
CA TRP A 4 -0.69 -8.15 4.35
C TRP A 4 -1.17 -7.69 5.73
N ASN A 5 -2.42 -7.24 5.84
CA ASN A 5 -2.97 -6.81 7.13
C ASN A 5 -2.99 -7.95 8.15
N LEU A 6 -3.36 -9.16 7.72
CA LEU A 6 -3.42 -10.31 8.59
C LEU A 6 -2.02 -10.71 9.06
N SER A 7 -1.05 -10.79 8.14
CA SER A 7 0.35 -11.06 8.48
C SER A 7 0.86 -10.06 9.51
N ARG A 8 0.68 -8.76 9.26
CA ARG A 8 1.14 -7.69 10.15
C ARG A 8 0.44 -7.70 11.51
N ALA A 9 -0.87 -7.93 11.54
CA ALA A 9 -1.64 -8.02 12.79
C ALA A 9 -1.31 -9.26 13.62
N THR A 10 -0.71 -10.29 13.02
CA THR A 10 -0.35 -11.54 13.70
C THR A 10 1.15 -11.70 13.90
N GLY A 11 1.95 -10.66 13.58
CA GLY A 11 3.41 -10.68 13.68
C GLY A 11 4.09 -11.68 12.74
N GLN A 12 3.39 -12.10 11.67
CA GLN A 12 3.98 -12.91 10.60
C GLN A 12 4.75 -12.05 9.62
N ASP A 13 5.50 -12.69 8.74
CA ASP A 13 6.14 -12.02 7.61
C ASP A 13 5.08 -11.34 6.73
N ASP A 14 5.16 -10.01 6.68
CA ASP A 14 4.31 -9.14 5.87
C ASP A 14 5.06 -8.59 4.65
N TRP A 15 6.21 -9.17 4.29
CA TRP A 15 6.94 -8.82 3.07
C TRP A 15 6.17 -9.26 1.81
N LEU A 16 5.97 -8.31 0.92
CA LEU A 16 5.38 -8.51 -0.40
C LEU A 16 6.48 -8.49 -1.45
N ASP A 17 6.22 -9.18 -2.56
CA ASP A 17 7.10 -9.12 -3.72
C ASP A 17 7.21 -7.69 -4.25
N GLN A 18 8.44 -7.20 -4.37
CA GLN A 18 8.73 -5.80 -4.65
C GLN A 18 8.40 -5.41 -6.10
N ASP A 19 8.68 -6.31 -7.05
CA ASP A 19 8.38 -6.09 -8.46
C ASP A 19 6.86 -6.07 -8.69
N PHE A 20 6.13 -6.97 -8.03
CA PHE A 20 4.68 -6.99 -8.06
C PHE A 20 4.08 -5.72 -7.44
N CYS A 21 4.64 -5.25 -6.32
CA CYS A 21 4.19 -3.99 -5.70
C CYS A 21 4.41 -2.79 -6.63
N ALA A 22 5.58 -2.72 -7.28
CA ALA A 22 5.89 -1.66 -8.23
C ALA A 22 4.97 -1.70 -9.46
N GLN A 23 4.73 -2.87 -10.03
CA GLN A 23 3.84 -3.04 -11.19
C GLN A 23 2.40 -2.64 -10.85
N LEU A 24 1.90 -3.10 -9.70
CA LEU A 24 0.55 -2.79 -9.25
C LEU A 24 0.39 -1.28 -8.96
N LEU A 25 1.36 -0.67 -8.28
CA LEU A 25 1.35 0.78 -8.03
C LEU A 25 1.33 1.57 -9.34
N GLY A 26 2.17 1.21 -10.31
CA GLY A 26 2.21 1.87 -11.61
C GLY A 26 0.86 1.81 -12.33
N GLY A 27 0.18 0.66 -12.32
CA GLY A 27 -1.16 0.52 -12.90
C GLY A 27 -2.22 1.36 -12.17
N MET A 28 -2.16 1.42 -10.85
CA MET A 28 -3.10 2.19 -10.04
C MET A 28 -2.90 3.70 -10.16
N GLU A 29 -1.66 4.18 -10.27
CA GLU A 29 -1.34 5.61 -10.46
C GLU A 29 -1.93 6.15 -11.77
N GLN A 30 -2.02 5.33 -12.83
CA GLN A 30 -2.70 5.74 -14.08
C GLN A 30 -4.21 5.95 -13.93
N MET A 31 -4.81 5.36 -12.91
CA MET A 31 -6.26 5.38 -12.66
C MET A 31 -6.61 6.14 -11.38
N GLU A 32 -5.66 6.90 -10.80
CA GLU A 32 -5.80 7.46 -9.45
C GLU A 32 -7.10 8.25 -9.28
N GLU A 33 -7.41 9.17 -10.18
CA GLU A 33 -8.61 10.00 -10.09
C GLU A 33 -9.90 9.16 -10.02
N ALA A 34 -10.02 8.14 -10.87
CA ALA A 34 -11.15 7.22 -10.88
C ALA A 34 -11.21 6.38 -9.59
N LEU A 35 -10.05 5.93 -9.09
CA LEU A 35 -9.95 5.16 -7.84
C LEU A 35 -10.37 6.01 -6.63
N ARG A 36 -9.96 7.29 -6.56
CA ARG A 36 -10.39 8.21 -5.49
C ARG A 36 -11.89 8.52 -5.61
N ALA A 37 -12.39 8.77 -6.82
CA ALA A 37 -13.80 9.05 -7.08
C ALA A 37 -14.72 7.88 -6.69
N SER A 38 -14.22 6.64 -6.73
CA SER A 38 -14.99 5.46 -6.29
C SER A 38 -15.33 5.44 -4.80
N GLY A 39 -14.60 6.21 -3.97
CA GLY A 39 -14.71 6.19 -2.51
C GLY A 39 -14.14 4.94 -1.84
N GLN A 40 -13.65 3.96 -2.61
CA GLN A 40 -13.06 2.72 -2.07
C GLN A 40 -11.60 2.90 -1.63
N TYR A 41 -10.92 3.91 -2.18
CA TYR A 41 -9.53 4.24 -1.86
C TYR A 41 -9.48 5.56 -1.10
N GLY A 42 -8.95 5.51 0.13
CA GLY A 42 -8.74 6.70 0.95
C GLY A 42 -7.66 7.63 0.39
N THR A 43 -7.46 8.76 1.08
CA THR A 43 -6.36 9.68 0.80
C THR A 43 -5.02 8.96 0.91
N ARG A 44 -4.09 9.30 0.02
CA ARG A 44 -2.71 8.79 0.07
C ARG A 44 -2.09 9.15 1.42
N VAL A 45 -1.50 8.15 2.08
CA VAL A 45 -0.58 8.38 3.20
C VAL A 45 0.77 8.74 2.58
N GLU A 46 1.32 9.88 2.99
CA GLU A 46 2.65 10.31 2.55
C GLU A 46 3.70 9.32 3.06
N VAL A 47 4.56 8.89 2.16
CA VAL A 47 5.72 8.06 2.47
C VAL A 47 6.96 8.71 1.89
N PRO A 48 8.16 8.47 2.45
CA PRO A 48 9.40 8.96 1.88
C PRO A 48 9.54 8.58 0.40
N ALA A 49 10.14 9.47 -0.40
CA ALA A 49 10.30 9.24 -1.85
C ALA A 49 11.22 8.05 -2.17
N ASP A 50 12.12 7.71 -1.24
CA ASP A 50 13.03 6.57 -1.26
C ASP A 50 12.45 5.32 -0.58
N ALA A 51 11.18 5.36 -0.15
CA ALA A 51 10.51 4.20 0.42
C ALA A 51 10.40 3.06 -0.62
N ASP A 52 10.45 1.83 -0.12
CA ASP A 52 10.35 0.65 -0.96
C ASP A 52 8.99 0.58 -1.69
N PRO A 53 8.91 -0.17 -2.82
CA PRO A 53 7.68 -0.37 -3.57
C PRO A 53 6.46 -0.77 -2.74
N GLN A 54 6.63 -1.64 -1.75
CA GLN A 54 5.52 -2.06 -0.87
C GLN A 54 5.03 -0.89 -0.02
N ALA A 55 5.93 -0.13 0.63
CA ALA A 55 5.57 1.04 1.42
C ALA A 55 4.85 2.11 0.58
N ARG A 56 5.32 2.36 -0.66
CA ARG A 56 4.68 3.29 -1.60
C ARG A 56 3.30 2.84 -2.03
N LEU A 57 3.12 1.54 -2.28
CA LEU A 57 1.82 0.95 -2.60
C LEU A 57 0.84 1.05 -1.42
N LEU A 58 1.29 0.73 -0.20
CA LEU A 58 0.50 0.85 1.01
C LEU A 58 0.06 2.30 1.24
N GLY A 59 0.99 3.25 1.10
CA GLY A 59 0.71 4.68 1.18
C GLY A 59 -0.32 5.11 0.14
N PHE A 60 -0.20 4.65 -1.11
CA PHE A 60 -1.13 4.96 -2.20
C PHE A 60 -2.58 4.53 -1.90
N ILE A 61 -2.77 3.39 -1.23
CA ILE A 61 -4.10 2.88 -0.87
C ILE A 61 -4.59 3.42 0.48
N GLY A 62 -3.89 4.37 1.08
CA GLY A 62 -4.25 5.01 2.34
C GLY A 62 -3.91 4.21 3.59
N ARG A 63 -2.94 3.29 3.50
CA ARG A 63 -2.44 2.51 4.65
C ARG A 63 -1.10 3.05 5.10
N ASP A 64 -0.95 3.15 6.41
CA ASP A 64 0.32 3.52 7.04
C ASP A 64 1.25 2.29 7.12
N PRO A 65 2.39 2.28 6.39
CA PRO A 65 3.36 1.19 6.46
C PRO A 65 4.10 1.13 7.81
N SER A 66 4.10 2.22 8.58
CA SER A 66 4.71 2.28 9.92
C SER A 66 3.78 1.78 11.02
N TRP A 67 2.51 1.48 10.73
CA TRP A 67 1.53 1.07 11.74
C TRP A 67 2.04 -0.16 12.52
N PRO A 68 2.24 -0.06 13.85
CA PRO A 68 2.54 -1.22 14.66
C PRO A 68 1.30 -2.13 14.73
N GLY A 69 1.40 -3.33 14.14
CA GLY A 69 0.46 -4.42 14.43
C GLY A 69 0.50 -4.66 15.93
N ARG A 70 -0.63 -4.43 16.61
CA ARG A 70 -0.71 -4.46 18.07
C ARG A 70 -0.74 -5.89 18.61
#